data_AF-A0A2E4RM52-F1
#
_entry.id   AF-A0A2E4RM52-F1
#
_cell.length_a   1.000
_cell.length_b   1.000
_cell.length_c   1.000
_cell.angle_alpha   90.00
_cell.angle_beta   90.00
_cell.angle_gamma   90.00
#
_symmetry.space_group_name_H-M   'P 1'
#
loop_
_entity.id
_entity.type
_entity.pdbx_description
1 polymer ?
#
loop_
_entity_poly.entity_id
_entity_poly.type
_entity_poly.pdbx_seq_one_letter_code
_entity_poly.pdbx_strand_id
1 'polypeptide(L)' 'MDFICPRCEMSVTAEFYGPCESCRAALRAKFVAVRTDVEVADYEPKMNVTPNGVALKGD' A
#
# COMPACT_ATOMS: atom_id res chain seq x y z
N MET A 1 28.07 1.13 -2.73
CA MET A 1 28.23 1.77 -1.41
C MET A 1 28.18 0.68 -0.36
N ASP A 2 29.08 0.72 0.62
CA ASP A 2 29.14 -0.27 1.71
C ASP A 2 28.40 0.25 2.93
N PHE A 3 27.54 -0.58 3.52
CA PHE A 3 26.78 -0.23 4.72
C PHE A 3 26.29 -1.49 5.47
N ILE A 4 25.83 -1.28 6.71
CA ILE A 4 25.21 -2.34 7.52
C ILE A 4 23.72 -2.42 7.18
N CYS A 5 23.27 -3.59 6.74
CA CYS A 5 21.87 -3.82 6.43
C CYS A 5 20.99 -3.60 7.69
N PRO A 6 19.98 -2.71 7.67
CA PRO A 6 19.17 -2.40 8.85
C PRO A 6 18.24 -3.54 9.31
N ARG A 7 18.19 -4.65 8.58
CA ARG A 7 17.32 -5.80 8.88
C ARG A 7 18.06 -7.01 9.43
N CYS A 8 19.24 -7.30 8.90
CA CYS A 8 20.02 -8.49 9.26
C CYS A 8 21.41 -8.17 9.80
N GLU A 9 21.75 -6.88 9.90
CA GLU A 9 23.01 -6.37 10.47
C GLU A 9 24.29 -6.85 9.74
N MET A 10 24.15 -7.45 8.57
CA MET A 10 25.28 -7.84 7.74
C MET A 10 25.87 -6.63 7.01
N SER A 11 27.19 -6.60 6.92
CA SER A 11 27.93 -5.74 5.98
C SER A 11 27.60 -6.13 4.55
N VAL A 12 27.12 -5.17 3.75
CA VAL A 12 26.75 -5.39 2.34
C VAL A 12 27.17 -4.22 1.46
N THR A 13 27.46 -4.53 0.20
CA THR A 13 27.68 -3.55 -0.87
C THR A 13 26.43 -3.47 -1.75
N ALA A 14 25.81 -2.29 -1.86
CA ALA A 14 24.68 -2.07 -2.77
C ALA A 14 24.65 -0.64 -3.34
N GLU A 15 23.82 -0.43 -4.35
CA GLU A 15 23.62 0.89 -4.99
C GLU A 15 22.88 1.87 -4.07
N PHE A 16 21.86 1.38 -3.36
CA PHE A 16 21.02 2.17 -2.47
C PHE A 16 21.07 1.65 -1.04
N TYR A 17 21.00 2.56 -0.07
CA TYR A 17 20.85 2.22 1.34
C TYR A 17 19.48 1.57 1.60
N GLY A 18 19.46 0.50 2.39
CA GLY A 18 18.22 -0.17 2.81
C GLY A 18 18.40 -1.67 3.05
N PRO A 19 17.31 -2.45 3.16
CA PRO A 19 17.39 -3.90 3.29
C PRO A 19 18.16 -4.52 2.12
N CYS A 20 19.13 -5.39 2.43
CA CYS A 20 19.93 -6.08 1.42
C CYS A 20 19.08 -6.97 0.51
N GLU A 21 19.66 -7.39 -0.62
CA GLU A 21 18.96 -8.19 -1.63
C GLU A 21 18.35 -9.47 -1.06
N SER A 22 19.10 -10.22 -0.25
CA SER A 22 18.62 -11.46 0.38
C SER A 22 17.42 -11.23 1.30
N CYS A 23 17.47 -10.15 2.08
CA CYS A 23 16.37 -9.73 2.94
C CYS A 23 15.13 -9.34 2.14
N ARG A 24 15.31 -8.62 1.03
CA ARG A 24 14.23 -8.24 0.10
C ARG A 24 13.63 -9.47 -0.56
N ALA A 25 14.45 -10.41 -1.02
CA ALA A 25 14.00 -11.66 -1.62
C ALA A 25 13.18 -12.49 -0.63
N ALA A 26 13.64 -12.62 0.62
CA ALA A 26 12.90 -13.32 1.68
C ALA A 26 11.55 -12.66 1.99
N LEU A 27 11.50 -11.32 2.05
CA LEU A 27 10.25 -10.59 2.26
C LEU A 27 9.28 -10.76 1.09
N ARG A 28 9.79 -10.68 -0.15
CA ARG A 28 8.97 -10.95 -1.35
C ARG A 28 8.45 -12.38 -1.34
N ALA A 29 9.27 -13.38 -1.05
CA ALA A 29 8.81 -14.76 -0.99
C ALA A 29 7.70 -14.97 0.07
N LYS A 30 7.78 -14.27 1.21
CA LYS A 30 6.79 -14.39 2.30
C LYS A 30 5.50 -13.62 2.06
N PHE A 31 5.60 -12.45 1.43
CA PHE A 31 4.51 -11.48 1.34
C PHE A 31 4.16 -11.09 -0.09
N VAL A 32 4.65 -11.82 -1.10
CA VAL A 32 4.19 -11.61 -2.46
C VAL A 32 2.69 -11.85 -2.43
N ALA A 33 1.94 -10.77 -2.65
CA ALA A 33 0.50 -10.84 -2.73
C ALA A 33 0.19 -11.74 -3.92
N VAL A 34 -0.31 -12.95 -3.65
CA VAL A 34 -1.06 -13.67 -4.67
C VAL A 34 -2.24 -12.76 -4.98
N ARG A 35 -2.36 -12.36 -6.25
CA ARG A 35 -3.49 -11.55 -6.68
C ARG A 35 -4.75 -12.37 -6.43
N THR A 36 -5.46 -12.05 -5.36
CA THR A 36 -6.80 -12.60 -5.13
C THR A 36 -7.75 -11.83 -6.02
N ASP A 37 -8.56 -12.53 -6.81
CA ASP A 37 -9.70 -11.93 -7.45
C ASP A 37 -10.64 -11.43 -6.35
N VAL A 38 -10.68 -10.11 -6.19
CA VAL A 38 -11.67 -9.47 -5.32
C VAL A 38 -12.96 -9.48 -6.11
N GLU A 39 -13.96 -10.22 -5.64
CA GLU A 39 -15.31 -10.07 -6.19
C GLU A 39 -15.73 -8.61 -6.03
N VAL A 40 -16.00 -7.96 -7.16
CA VAL A 40 -16.57 -6.62 -7.17
C VAL A 40 -17.97 -6.78 -6.59
N ALA A 41 -18.13 -6.50 -5.30
CA ALA A 41 -19.45 -6.34 -4.72
C ALA A 41 -20.12 -5.19 -5.47
N ASP A 42 -21.31 -5.44 -6.01
CA ASP A 42 -22.11 -4.41 -6.65
C ASP A 42 -22.28 -3.24 -5.69
N TYR A 43 -22.02 -2.03 -6.19
CA TYR A 43 -22.17 -0.82 -5.41
C TYR A 43 -23.65 -0.63 -5.08
N GLU A 44 -24.05 -0.90 -3.84
CA GLU A 44 -25.36 -0.52 -3.33
C GLU A 44 -25.32 0.94 -2.81
N PRO A 45 -26.02 1.89 -3.46
CA PRO A 45 -26.08 3.25 -2.97
C PRO A 45 -26.83 3.28 -1.62
N LYS A 46 -26.12 3.52 -0.52
CA LYS A 46 -26.78 3.81 0.75
C LYS A 46 -27.42 5.19 0.67
N MET A 47 -28.73 5.21 0.41
CA MET A 47 -29.61 6.38 0.36
C MET A 47 -29.79 7.09 1.73
N ASN A 48 -28.79 7.06 2.61
CA ASN A 48 -28.87 7.70 3.94
C ASN A 48 -28.33 9.13 3.93
N VAL A 49 -28.30 9.78 2.75
CA VAL A 49 -27.86 11.16 2.58
C VAL A 49 -29.08 12.04 2.43
N THR A 50 -29.37 12.84 3.44
CA THR A 50 -30.32 13.95 3.30
C THR A 50 -29.66 15.03 2.43
N PRO A 51 -30.26 15.44 1.29
CA PRO A 51 -29.69 16.51 0.47
C PRO A 51 -29.50 17.77 1.32
N ASN A 52 -28.29 18.34 1.31
CA ASN A 52 -28.03 19.59 2.00
C ASN A 52 -28.79 20.71 1.26
N GLY A 53 -29.74 21.35 1.94
CA GLY A 53 -30.61 22.38 1.37
C GLY A 53 -29.84 23.65 1.03
N VAL A 54 -29.20 23.69 -0.13
CA VAL A 54 -28.68 24.94 -0.70
C VAL A 54 -29.87 25.86 -0.97
N ALA A 55 -29.94 26.95 -0.21
CA ALA A 55 -31.00 27.94 -0.28
C ALA A 55 -31.09 28.55 -1.69
N LEU A 56 -32.33 28.67 -2.16
CA LEU A 56 -32.72 29.32 -3.42
C LEU A 56 -32.12 30.73 -3.50
N LYS A 57 -31.66 31.11 -4.69
CA LYS A 57 -31.20 32.46 -5.02
C LYS A 57 -32.40 33.42 -4.87
N GLY A 58 -32.34 34.33 -3.90
CA GLY A 58 -33.32 35.40 -3.74
C GLY A 58 -33.29 36.36 -4.93
N ASP A 59 -34.47 36.88 -5.27
CA ASP A 59 -34.74 37.83 -6.36
C ASP A 59 -33.87 39.10 -6.31
#